data_AF-A0A2I0QL08-F1
#
_entry.id   AF-A0A2I0QL08-F1
#
_cell.length_a   1.000
_cell.length_b   1.000
_cell.length_c   1.000
_cell.angle_alpha   90.00
_cell.angle_beta   90.00
_cell.angle_gamma   90.00
#
_symmetry.space_group_name_H-M   'P 1'
#
loop_
_entity.id
_entity.type
_entity.pdbx_description
1 polymer ?
#
loop_
_entity_poly.entity_id
_entity_poly.type
_entity_poly.pdbx_seq_one_letter_code
_entity_poly.pdbx_strand_id
1 'polypeptide(L)'
;AADYVDMIAEPGMDGILAGENHKDIESILKKIDISLKRPNLHLNIIFVAGHHDCLGNPVDDETHKRQIYIAAEKLKNLRPSVKIVGLWVSDEWKVEKITEK
;
A
#
# COMPACT_ATOMS: atom_id res chain seq x y z
N ALA A 1 15.93 8.58 9.21
CA ALA A 1 15.98 8.44 7.74
C ALA A 1 16.08 6.95 7.42
N ALA A 2 15.57 6.51 6.26
CA ALA A 2 15.75 5.14 5.79
C ALA A 2 16.83 5.14 4.69
N ASP A 3 17.77 4.19 4.75
CA ASP A 3 18.91 4.14 3.83
C ASP A 3 18.56 3.50 2.47
N TYR A 4 17.57 2.60 2.45
CA TYR A 4 17.12 1.89 1.25
C TYR A 4 15.59 1.69 1.30
N VAL A 5 14.90 2.11 0.23
CA VAL A 5 13.44 1.96 0.08
C VAL A 5 13.15 1.35 -1.29
N ASP A 6 12.55 0.15 -1.30
CA ASP A 6 12.00 -0.42 -2.53
C ASP A 6 10.61 0.19 -2.77
N MET A 7 10.33 0.60 -4.02
CA MET A 7 9.04 1.17 -4.41
C MET A 7 8.35 0.30 -5.45
N ILE A 8 7.08 -0.01 -5.20
CA ILE A 8 6.19 -0.69 -6.15
C ILE A 8 5.05 0.28 -6.44
N ALA A 9 4.98 0.77 -7.67
CA ALA A 9 4.01 1.79 -8.08
C ALA A 9 3.15 1.27 -9.23
N GLU A 10 1.84 1.52 -9.13
CA GLU A 10 0.83 1.30 -10.16
C GLU A 10 -0.21 2.43 -10.02
N PRO A 11 -0.83 2.91 -11.12
CA PRO A 11 -1.94 3.85 -11.04
C PRO A 11 -3.09 3.25 -10.22
N GLY A 12 -3.58 3.96 -9.19
CA GLY A 12 -4.70 3.48 -8.38
C GLY A 12 -4.39 2.28 -7.47
N MET A 13 -3.14 2.18 -6.98
CA MET A 13 -2.66 1.06 -6.15
C MET A 13 -3.57 0.71 -4.96
N ASP A 14 -4.13 1.71 -4.29
CA ASP A 14 -5.05 1.53 -3.19
C ASP A 14 -6.34 0.82 -3.62
N GLY A 15 -6.96 1.27 -4.71
CA GLY A 15 -8.12 0.62 -5.31
C GLY A 15 -7.82 -0.79 -5.83
N ILE A 16 -6.70 -0.97 -6.51
CA ILE A 16 -6.24 -2.28 -7.01
C ILE A 16 -6.07 -3.28 -5.86
N LEU A 17 -5.38 -2.89 -4.79
CA LEU A 17 -5.14 -3.75 -3.63
C LEU A 17 -6.42 -4.02 -2.83
N ALA A 18 -7.29 -3.02 -2.69
CA ALA A 18 -8.57 -3.14 -1.99
C ALA A 18 -9.60 -3.99 -2.74
N GLY A 19 -9.45 -4.16 -4.06
CA GLY A 19 -10.35 -4.99 -4.88
C GLY A 19 -10.33 -6.48 -4.52
N GLU A 20 -11.39 -7.20 -4.86
CA GLU A 20 -11.55 -8.62 -4.54
C GLU A 20 -10.81 -9.56 -5.51
N ASN A 21 -10.55 -9.10 -6.74
CA ASN A 21 -9.94 -9.92 -7.77
C ASN A 21 -8.44 -10.13 -7.53
N HIS A 22 -8.09 -11.30 -7.01
CA HIS A 22 -6.71 -11.65 -6.69
C HIS A 22 -5.77 -11.67 -7.90
N LYS A 23 -6.30 -11.87 -9.12
CA LYS A 23 -5.48 -11.84 -10.35
C LYS A 23 -4.89 -10.46 -10.60
N ASP A 24 -5.58 -9.40 -10.18
CA ASP A 24 -5.15 -8.02 -10.41
C ASP A 24 -3.95 -7.65 -9.52
N ILE A 25 -3.75 -8.38 -8.41
CA ILE A 25 -2.68 -8.10 -7.45
C ILE A 25 -1.52 -9.11 -7.50
N GLU A 26 -1.60 -10.18 -8.30
CA GLU A 26 -0.61 -11.26 -8.30
C GLU A 26 0.80 -10.74 -8.60
N SER A 27 0.93 -9.86 -9.59
CA SER A 27 2.21 -9.25 -9.97
C SER A 27 2.78 -8.37 -8.85
N ILE A 28 1.92 -7.66 -8.11
CA ILE A 28 2.28 -6.80 -6.97
C ILE A 28 2.78 -7.66 -5.81
N LEU A 29 2.04 -8.73 -5.47
CA LEU A 29 2.44 -9.68 -4.42
C LEU A 29 3.79 -10.34 -4.74
N LYS A 30 4.04 -10.69 -6.01
CA LYS A 30 5.33 -11.22 -6.45
C LYS A 30 6.47 -10.22 -6.24
N LYS A 31 6.26 -8.94 -6.57
CA LYS A 31 7.25 -7.86 -6.34
C LYS A 31 7.53 -7.67 -4.83
N ILE A 32 6.49 -7.72 -3.99
CA ILE A 32 6.61 -7.67 -2.53
C ILE A 32 7.47 -8.84 -2.04
N ASP A 33 7.18 -10.06 -2.47
CA ASP A 33 7.91 -11.26 -2.05
C ASP A 33 9.39 -11.24 -2.47
N ILE A 34 9.70 -10.68 -3.64
CA ILE A 34 11.09 -10.48 -4.08
C ILE A 34 11.82 -9.51 -3.14
N SER A 35 11.16 -8.41 -2.77
CA SER A 35 11.72 -7.41 -1.87
C SER A 35 11.96 -7.97 -0.45
N LEU A 36 11.02 -8.79 0.05
CA LEU A 36 11.13 -9.48 1.34
C LEU A 36 12.21 -10.57 1.38
N LYS A 37 12.61 -11.14 0.24
CA LYS A 37 13.62 -12.20 0.15
C LYS A 37 15.06 -11.70 0.12
N ARG A 38 15.29 -10.38 0.03
CA ARG A 38 16.64 -9.81 -0.10
C ARG A 38 17.49 -10.17 1.13
N PRO A 39 18.57 -10.95 0.97
CA PRO A 39 19.46 -11.29 2.09
C PRO A 39 20.05 -10.00 2.67
N ASN A 40 20.11 -9.91 4.00
CA ASN A 40 20.63 -8.76 4.77
C ASN A 40 19.77 -7.48 4.76
N LEU A 41 18.58 -7.50 4.13
CA LEU A 41 17.61 -6.42 4.30
C LEU A 41 16.65 -6.79 5.43
N HIS A 42 16.67 -6.03 6.52
CA HIS A 42 15.64 -6.11 7.56
C HIS A 42 14.38 -5.37 7.10
N LEU A 43 13.77 -5.79 5.99
CA LEU A 43 12.50 -5.23 5.55
C LEU A 43 11.42 -5.68 6.56
N ASN A 44 11.15 -4.82 7.53
CA ASN A 44 10.20 -5.09 8.61
C ASN A 44 8.89 -4.33 8.42
N ILE A 45 8.80 -3.45 7.42
CA ILE A 45 7.66 -2.56 7.22
C ILE A 45 7.35 -2.36 5.73
N ILE A 46 6.05 -2.35 5.42
CA ILE A 46 5.50 -1.97 4.12
C ILE A 46 4.50 -0.83 4.35
N PHE A 47 4.60 0.21 3.52
CA PHE A 47 3.63 1.29 3.49
C PHE A 47 2.73 1.14 2.27
N VAL A 48 1.41 1.17 2.47
CA VAL A 48 0.42 1.29 1.39
C VAL A 48 0.04 2.76 1.33
N ALA A 49 0.52 3.46 0.30
CA ALA A 49 0.28 4.89 0.13
C ALA A 49 -0.69 5.14 -1.03
N GLY A 50 -1.72 5.93 -0.77
CA GLY A 50 -2.57 6.57 -1.79
C GLY A 50 -2.54 8.09 -1.62
N HIS A 51 -2.94 8.82 -2.65
CA HIS A 51 -2.88 10.28 -2.67
C HIS A 51 -4.13 10.90 -3.28
N HIS A 52 -4.37 12.16 -2.93
CA HIS A 52 -5.42 12.99 -3.52
C HIS A 52 -5.29 13.10 -5.05
N ASP A 53 -6.42 13.18 -5.75
CA ASP A 53 -6.52 13.37 -7.20
C ASP A 53 -5.80 12.27 -8.02
N CYS A 54 -5.93 11.01 -7.58
CA CYS A 54 -5.34 9.89 -8.31
C CYS A 54 -6.15 9.55 -9.56
N LEU A 55 -5.72 10.00 -10.74
CA LEU A 55 -6.37 9.67 -12.01
C LEU A 55 -6.47 8.16 -12.29
N GLY A 56 -5.58 7.35 -11.71
CA GLY A 56 -5.61 5.89 -11.81
C GLY A 56 -6.70 5.22 -10.96
N ASN A 57 -7.33 5.96 -10.06
CA ASN A 57 -8.43 5.53 -9.21
C ASN A 57 -9.34 6.74 -8.92
N PRO A 58 -10.21 7.11 -9.86
CA PRO A 58 -10.99 8.36 -9.81
C PRO A 58 -12.14 8.27 -8.81
N VAL A 59 -11.83 8.33 -7.52
CA VAL A 59 -12.77 8.29 -6.39
C VAL A 59 -12.51 9.46 -5.44
N ASP A 60 -13.41 9.68 -4.48
CA ASP A 60 -13.22 10.70 -3.45
C ASP A 60 -12.17 10.30 -2.40
N ASP A 61 -11.64 11.28 -1.67
CA ASP A 61 -10.63 11.10 -0.62
C ASP A 61 -11.05 10.10 0.47
N GLU A 62 -12.34 10.06 0.83
CA GLU A 62 -12.85 9.13 1.86
C GLU A 62 -12.90 7.68 1.37
N THR A 63 -13.12 7.49 0.08
CA THR A 63 -13.01 6.21 -0.61
C THR A 63 -11.56 5.79 -0.73
N HIS A 64 -10.64 6.68 -1.10
CA HIS A 64 -9.19 6.41 -1.08
C HIS A 64 -8.71 5.96 0.30
N LYS A 65 -8.99 6.73 1.37
CA LYS A 65 -8.63 6.37 2.74
C LYS A 65 -9.17 5.00 3.15
N ARG A 66 -10.42 4.69 2.77
CA ARG A 66 -11.03 3.36 3.01
C ARG A 66 -10.31 2.26 2.25
N GLN A 67 -9.97 2.48 0.99
CA GLN A 67 -9.27 1.50 0.16
C GLN A 67 -7.85 1.26 0.69
N ILE A 68 -7.13 2.30 1.09
CA ILE A 68 -5.83 2.20 1.77
C ILE A 68 -5.94 1.31 3.02
N TYR A 69 -6.97 1.51 3.84
CA TYR A 69 -7.21 0.68 5.02
C TYR A 69 -7.45 -0.79 4.64
N ILE A 70 -8.37 -1.06 3.70
CA ILE A 70 -8.68 -2.43 3.24
C ILE A 70 -7.43 -3.09 2.66
N ALA A 71 -6.68 -2.38 1.82
CA ALA A 71 -5.44 -2.85 1.22
C ALA A 71 -4.40 -3.21 2.28
N ALA A 72 -4.22 -2.36 3.31
CA ALA A 72 -3.31 -2.63 4.42
C ALA A 72 -3.71 -3.88 5.21
N GLU A 73 -4.99 -4.02 5.58
CA GLU A 73 -5.48 -5.20 6.30
C GLU A 73 -5.40 -6.47 5.46
N LYS A 74 -5.68 -6.38 4.15
CA LYS A 74 -5.51 -7.51 3.22
C LYS A 74 -4.06 -7.97 3.15
N LEU A 75 -3.11 -7.05 3.00
CA LEU A 75 -1.68 -7.39 2.99
C LEU A 75 -1.20 -7.95 4.33
N LYS A 76 -1.71 -7.44 5.45
CA LYS A 76 -1.41 -7.94 6.80
C LYS A 76 -1.87 -9.39 6.96
N ASN A 77 -3.06 -9.73 6.46
CA ASN A 77 -3.55 -11.10 6.44
C ASN A 77 -2.71 -12.02 5.53
N LEU A 78 -2.26 -11.52 4.38
CA LEU A 78 -1.42 -12.27 3.45
C LEU A 78 0.03 -12.44 3.94
N ARG A 79 0.56 -11.50 4.73
CA ARG A 79 1.96 -11.46 5.21
C ARG A 79 2.02 -11.05 6.69
N PRO A 80 1.57 -11.92 7.62
CA PRO A 80 1.40 -11.58 9.04
C PRO A 80 2.72 -11.28 9.78
N SER A 81 3.86 -11.67 9.22
CA SER A 81 5.19 -11.40 9.80
C SER A 81 5.74 -10.01 9.47
N VAL A 82 5.05 -9.22 8.64
CA VAL A 82 5.51 -7.90 8.18
C VAL A 82 4.60 -6.81 8.74
N LYS A 83 5.18 -5.70 9.22
CA LYS A 83 4.39 -4.55 9.67
C LYS A 83 3.83 -3.83 8.45
N ILE A 84 2.50 -3.75 8.33
CA ILE A 84 1.84 -3.01 7.25
C ILE A 84 1.25 -1.72 7.81
N VAL A 85 1.43 -0.59 7.11
CA VAL A 85 0.90 0.71 7.50
C VAL A 85 0.25 1.40 6.30
N GLY A 86 -1.01 1.82 6.44
CA GLY A 86 -1.68 2.66 5.44
C GLY A 86 -1.33 4.14 5.61
N LEU A 87 -1.04 4.82 4.51
CA LEU A 87 -0.72 6.24 4.45
C LEU A 87 -1.60 6.95 3.41
N TRP A 88 -2.18 8.07 3.81
CA TRP A 88 -2.87 9.00 2.91
C TRP A 88 -2.01 10.23 2.70
N VAL A 89 -1.88 10.68 1.45
CA VAL A 89 -1.24 11.95 1.10
C VAL A 89 -2.32 12.92 0.65
N SER A 90 -2.57 13.95 1.45
CA SER A 90 -3.59 14.96 1.15
C SER A 90 -3.19 15.88 -0.01
N ASP A 91 -4.12 16.72 -0.44
CA ASP A 91 -3.94 17.82 -1.39
C ASP A 91 -2.84 18.82 -0.96
N GLU A 92 -2.69 19.03 0.35
CA GLU A 92 -1.60 19.83 0.95
C GLU A 92 -0.25 19.09 1.04
N TRP A 93 -0.14 17.88 0.46
CA TRP A 93 1.04 17.01 0.55
C TRP A 93 1.42 16.61 1.98
N LYS A 94 0.43 16.59 2.89
CA LYS A 94 0.60 16.10 4.25
C LYS A 94 0.31 14.60 4.29
N VAL A 95 1.14 13.88 5.03
CA VAL A 95 1.01 12.44 5.20
C VAL A 95 0.23 12.15 6.47
N GLU A 96 -0.87 11.43 6.33
CA GLU A 96 -1.72 10.96 7.42
C GLU A 96 -1.62 9.44 7.52
N LYS A 97 -1.37 8.93 8.72
CA LYS A 97 -1.44 7.49 8.97
C LYS A 97 -2.90 7.06 9.10
N ILE A 98 -3.30 6.07 8.34
CA ILE A 98 -4.62 5.44 8.45
C ILE A 98 -4.54 4.36 9.55
N THR A 99 -5.30 4.53 10.63
CA THR A 99 -5.21 3.65 11.82
C THR A 99 -6.41 2.75 12.06
N GLU A 100 -7.59 3.07 11.53
CA GLU A 100 -8.85 2.30 11.50
C GLU A 100 -9.97 3.28 11.07
N LYS A 101 -11.10 2.78 10.55
CA LYS A 101 -12.31 3.59 10.26
C LYS A 101 -13.32 3.43 11.38
#